data_AF-A0AAV7XK98-F1
#
_entry.id   AF-A0AAV7XK98-F1
#
_cell.length_a   1.000
_cell.length_b   1.000
_cell.length_c   1.000
_cell.angle_alpha   90.00
_cell.angle_beta   90.00
_cell.angle_gamma   90.00
#
_symmetry.space_group_name_H-M   'P 1'
#
loop_
_entity.id
_entity.type
_entity.pdbx_description
1 polymer ?
#
loop_
_entity_poly.entity_id
_entity_poly.type
_entity_poly.pdbx_seq_one_letter_code
_entity_poly.pdbx_strand_id
1 'polypeptide(L)' 'MTTFYGGVGMLRTADSHRRQGLASLVTRVICRAEAEAGLDPICNVGHYNKASLDMFRRLGFRTAFNAMYLEYTPASK' A
#
# COMPACT_ATOMS: atom_id res chain seq x y z
N MET A 1 -10.31 -13.79 -7.91
CA MET A 1 -11.01 -12.54 -7.57
C MET A 1 -9.95 -11.47 -7.38
N THR A 2 -9.61 -10.76 -8.46
CA THR A 2 -8.61 -9.69 -8.44
C THR A 2 -9.33 -8.44 -7.94
N THR A 3 -9.08 -8.04 -6.70
CA THR A 3 -9.61 -6.77 -6.19
C THR A 3 -9.06 -5.62 -7.01
N PHE A 4 -9.90 -4.62 -7.32
CA PHE A 4 -9.48 -3.35 -7.94
C PHE A 4 -8.46 -2.57 -7.07
N TYR A 5 -8.35 -2.96 -5.79
CA TYR A 5 -7.29 -2.58 -4.87
C TYR A 5 -6.13 -3.55 -5.08
N GLY A 6 -5.13 -3.17 -5.88
CA GLY A 6 -4.00 -4.06 -6.12
C GLY A 6 -3.34 -4.51 -4.82
N GLY A 7 -3.07 -5.80 -4.80
CA GLY A 7 -1.85 -6.43 -4.34
C GLY A 7 -1.28 -6.09 -2.96
N VAL A 8 -0.79 -4.86 -2.79
CA VAL A 8 -0.11 -4.41 -1.58
C VAL A 8 -1.06 -3.58 -0.72
N GLY A 9 -1.90 -4.27 0.04
CA GLY A 9 -2.82 -3.71 1.03
C GLY A 9 -2.46 -4.08 2.47
N MET A 10 -3.06 -3.39 3.44
CA MET A 10 -2.97 -3.71 4.88
C MET A 10 -1.53 -3.88 5.42
N LEU A 11 -0.53 -3.28 4.77
CA LEU A 11 0.86 -3.37 5.16
C LEU A 11 1.11 -2.65 6.49
N ARG A 12 1.55 -3.40 7.50
CA ARG A 12 1.92 -2.86 8.82
C ARG A 12 3.19 -3.53 9.32
N THR A 13 4.10 -2.73 9.87
CA THR A 13 5.23 -3.24 10.66
C THR A 13 4.95 -2.99 12.13
N ALA A 14 5.06 -4.03 12.95
CA ALA A 14 4.94 -3.91 14.41
C ALA A 14 5.94 -2.87 14.95
N ASP A 15 5.52 -2.09 15.94
CA ASP A 15 6.25 -0.91 16.39
C ASP A 15 7.67 -1.25 16.88
N SER A 16 7.81 -2.38 17.57
CA SER A 16 9.08 -2.95 18.03
C SER A 16 10.03 -3.39 16.92
N HIS A 17 9.56 -3.45 15.66
CA HIS A 17 10.30 -3.94 14.50
C HIS A 17 10.39 -2.91 13.36
N ARG A 18 10.03 -1.65 13.64
CA ARG A 18 10.14 -0.56 12.66
C ARG A 18 11.60 -0.22 12.38
N ARG A 19 11.85 0.46 11.25
CA ARG A 19 13.18 0.95 10.80
C ARG A 19 14.21 -0.14 10.48
N GLN A 20 13.79 -1.40 10.37
CA GLN A 20 14.64 -2.53 9.99
C GLN A 20 14.50 -2.92 8.50
N GLY A 21 13.79 -2.13 7.70
CA GLY A 21 13.58 -2.41 6.26
C GLY A 21 12.58 -3.54 5.95
N LEU A 22 11.92 -4.10 6.96
CA LEU A 22 11.00 -5.24 6.82
C LEU A 22 9.84 -4.96 5.86
N ALA A 23 9.20 -3.79 5.97
CA ALA A 23 8.13 -3.38 5.06
C ALA A 23 8.62 -3.39 3.60
N SER A 24 9.80 -2.84 3.34
CA SER A 24 10.38 -2.81 2.00
C SER A 24 10.72 -4.20 1.46
N LEU A 25 11.21 -5.09 2.32
CA LEU A 25 11.47 -6.48 1.95
C LEU A 25 10.19 -7.19 1.52
N VAL A 26 9.16 -7.13 2.36
CA VAL A 26 7.86 -7.77 2.09
C VAL A 26 7.23 -7.18 0.83
N THR A 27 7.22 -5.85 0.67
CA THR A 27 6.68 -5.20 -0.53
C THR A 27 7.37 -5.70 -1.80
N ARG A 28 8.71 -5.82 -1.84
CA ARG A 28 9.40 -6.34 -3.04
C ARG A 28 9.00 -7.77 -3.38
N VAL A 29 8.86 -8.63 -2.37
CA VAL A 29 8.45 -10.03 -2.56
C VAL A 29 7.04 -10.09 -3.13
N ILE A 30 6.10 -9.30 -2.58
CA ILE A 30 4.72 -9.23 -3.08
C ILE A 30 4.68 -8.71 -4.52
N CYS A 31 5.36 -7.59 -4.81
CA CYS A 31 5.40 -7.03 -6.16
C CYS A 31 5.96 -8.01 -7.18
N ARG A 32 7.00 -8.77 -6.80
CA ARG A 32 7.58 -9.79 -7.65
C ARG A 32 6.58 -10.91 -7.93
N ALA A 33 5.92 -11.43 -6.90
CA ALA A 33 4.92 -12.48 -7.05
C ALA A 33 3.74 -12.04 -7.93
N GLU A 34 3.29 -10.80 -7.79
CA GLU A 34 2.25 -10.21 -8.65
C GLU A 34 2.69 -10.08 -10.10
N ALA A 35 3.89 -9.56 -10.33
CA ALA A 35 4.45 -9.44 -11.67
C ALA A 35 4.63 -10.82 -12.34
N GLU A 36 5.10 -11.83 -11.60
CA GLU A 36 5.23 -13.22 -12.08
C GLU A 36 3.86 -13.84 -12.41
N ALA A 37 2.78 -13.37 -11.76
CA ALA A 37 1.40 -13.75 -12.07
C ALA A 37 0.75 -12.93 -13.20
N GLY A 38 1.51 -12.02 -13.85
CA GLY A 38 1.00 -11.15 -14.91
C GLY A 38 0.08 -10.03 -14.41
N LEU A 39 0.19 -9.65 -13.14
CA LEU A 39 -0.55 -8.55 -12.51
C LEU A 39 0.33 -7.30 -12.36
N ASP A 40 -0.30 -6.13 -12.39
CA ASP A 40 0.37 -4.86 -12.07
C ASP A 40 0.34 -4.59 -10.55
N PRO A 41 1.50 -4.48 -9.89
CA PRO A 41 1.54 -4.12 -8.48
C PRO A 41 1.13 -2.66 -8.28
N ILE A 42 -0.02 -2.45 -7.65
CA ILE A 42 -0.51 -1.12 -7.26
C ILE A 42 -0.86 -1.10 -5.78
N CYS A 43 -0.88 0.09 -5.17
CA CYS A 43 -1.31 0.27 -3.79
C CYS A 43 -1.96 1.65 -3.59
N ASN A 44 -2.80 1.75 -2.55
CA ASN A 44 -3.34 3.02 -2.08
C ASN A 44 -2.63 3.44 -0.80
N VAL A 45 -2.18 4.69 -0.74
CA VAL A 45 -1.54 5.24 0.45
C VAL A 45 -2.27 6.52 0.82
N GLY A 46 -2.76 6.60 2.06
CA GLY A 46 -3.36 7.83 2.59
C GLY A 46 -2.37 8.99 2.50
N HIS A 47 -2.82 10.17 2.08
CA HIS A 47 -1.96 11.35 1.88
C HIS A 47 -1.19 11.75 3.14
N TYR A 48 -1.72 11.44 4.33
CA TYR A 48 -1.08 11.69 5.62
C TYR A 48 0.07 10.70 5.93
N ASN A 49 0.15 9.55 5.24
CA ASN A 49 1.12 8.51 5.53
C ASN A 49 2.45 8.73 4.77
N LYS A 50 3.18 9.76 5.18
CA LYS A 50 4.47 10.13 4.59
C LYS A 50 5.51 9.00 4.63
N ALA A 51 5.52 8.22 5.71
CA ALA A 51 6.47 7.12 5.88
C ALA A 51 6.29 6.04 4.80
N SER A 52 5.05 5.61 4.55
CA SER A 52 4.76 4.66 3.46
C SER A 52 5.02 5.29 2.09
N LEU A 53 4.62 6.54 1.84
CA LEU A 53 4.87 7.22 0.57
C LEU A 53 6.37 7.26 0.22
N ASP A 54 7.21 7.68 1.17
CA ASP A 54 8.66 7.77 0.96
C ASP A 54 9.28 6.37 0.75
N MET A 55 8.78 5.35 1.45
CA MET A 55 9.20 3.96 1.25
C MET A 55 8.85 3.46 -0.16
N PHE A 56 7.60 3.60 -0.59
CA PHE A 56 7.14 3.12 -1.90
C PHE A 56 7.89 3.82 -3.04
N ARG A 57 8.14 5.14 -2.93
CA ARG A 57 8.96 5.88 -3.89
C ARG A 57 10.37 5.32 -4.04
N ARG A 58 11.02 4.95 -2.92
CA ARG A 58 12.35 4.30 -2.96
C ARG A 58 12.33 2.91 -3.61
N LEU A 59 11.18 2.25 -3.63
CA LEU A 59 10.97 0.96 -4.29
C LEU A 59 10.58 1.09 -5.76
N GLY A 60 10.51 2.31 -6.31
CA GLY A 60 10.19 2.57 -7.72
C GLY A 60 8.71 2.80 -8.00
N PHE A 61 7.84 2.83 -6.99
CA PHE A 61 6.45 3.22 -7.19
C PHE A 61 6.34 4.70 -7.51
N ARG A 62 5.36 5.02 -8.37
CA ARG A 62 4.98 6.39 -8.73
C ARG A 62 3.49 6.62 -8.46
N THR A 63 3.12 7.87 -8.17
CA THR A 63 1.72 8.26 -8.05
C THR A 63 1.05 8.11 -9.42
N ALA A 64 0.01 7.28 -9.50
CA ALA A 64 -0.80 7.11 -10.71
C ALA A 64 -2.07 7.98 -10.66
N PHE A 65 -2.78 7.95 -9.53
CA PHE A 65 -4.04 8.67 -9.33
C PHE A 65 -4.18 9.15 -7.88
N ASN A 66 -5.06 10.11 -7.66
CA ASN A 66 -5.58 10.47 -6.34
C ASN A 66 -7.01 9.94 -6.22
N ALA A 67 -7.37 9.39 -5.06
CA ALA A 67 -8.71 8.89 -4.78
C ALA A 67 -9.24 9.48 -3.47
N MET A 68 -10.56 9.59 -3.37
CA MET A 68 -11.26 9.98 -2.15
C MET A 68 -12.00 8.77 -1.57
N TYR A 69 -11.91 8.61 -0.26
CA TYR A 69 -12.76 7.69 0.50
C TYR A 69 -13.81 8.51 1.23
N LEU A 70 -15.09 8.25 0.94
CA LEU A 70 -16.21 8.84 1.65
C LEU A 70 -16.70 7.84 2.69
N GLU A 71 -16.80 8.29 3.94
CA GLU A 71 -17.37 7.52 5.04
C GLU A 71 -18.80 8.00 5.30
N TYR A 72 -19.73 7.06 5.46
CA TYR A 72 -21.09 7.37 5.85
C TYR A 72 -21.25 7.19 7.36
N THR A 73 -21.70 8.25 8.03
CA THR A 73 -22.13 8.19 9.42
C THR A 73 -23.64 8.42 9.47
N PRO A 74 -24.44 7.43 9.94
CA PRO A 74 -25.87 7.64 10.10
C PRO A 74 -26.15 8.73 11.14
N ALA A 75 -27.18 9.54 10.91
CA ALA A 75 -27.63 10.50 11.92
C ALA A 75 -28.08 9.75 13.17
N SER A 76 -27.54 10.13 14.34
CA SER A 76 -28.04 9.67 15.63
C SER A 76 -29.54 9.96 15.71
N LYS A 77 -30.35 8.96 16.07
CA LYS A 77 -31.78 9.16 16.35
C LYS A 77 -31.99 10.10 17.53
#